data_AF-A0A5N1IXZ5-F1
#
_entry.id   AF-A0A5N1IXZ5-F1
#
_cell.length_a   1.000
_cell.length_b   1.000
_cell.length_c   1.000
_cell.angle_alpha   90.00
_cell.angle_beta   90.00
_cell.angle_gamma   90.00
#
_symmetry.space_group_name_H-M   'P 1'
#
loop_
_entity.id
_entity.type
_entity.pdbx_description
1 polymer ?
#
loop_
_entity_poly.entity_id
_entity_poly.type
_entity_poly.pdbx_seq_one_letter_code
_entity_poly.pdbx_strand_id
1 'polypeptide(L)'
;MKLTELSTKKALNKAYRLVKPKPEQVKTFKAGLITLLGQIEDKESEENVKIHLIDFLKNTFYHPDYLIATKGKTDFVINTGKDANTSAGVMFEVKKPTNKADMITRQNLNAKAMHKLLLYYLRERLKHNNNLTHLVITNIYDWFIFDAQDFERLFFKNTQLKKDYEAWQQGQKTSTNTNLFYKEIAKPFIAQLEEEITFTYFNLKDFEKPLRNASKAADSEFISLLKILSPVHLLKLPFTNDSNSLDKRFYAALLHLIGQEEVKKGNKNLIRWKPAGKHNQDSLLENIYVDLSYIIHNPSIQPLQRQTLQDPILKGKVLFCRDFYVVLNHKTEKIMLADFGMGLTEAAFAPIAQVNPKVFLFNARPK
;
A
#
# COMPACT_ATOMS: atom_id res chain seq x y z
N MET A 1 -3.12 27.81 3.10
CA MET A 1 -2.86 26.49 2.49
C MET A 1 -1.43 26.05 2.73
N LYS A 2 -1.26 24.83 3.25
CA LYS A 2 0.06 24.18 3.38
C LYS A 2 0.29 23.28 2.17
N LEU A 3 1.45 23.36 1.54
CA LEU A 3 1.79 22.60 0.34
C LEU A 3 2.93 21.64 0.63
N THR A 4 2.72 20.37 0.28
CA THR A 4 3.76 19.33 0.38
C THR A 4 4.04 18.73 -0.99
N GLU A 5 5.22 19.04 -1.50
CA GLU A 5 5.72 18.52 -2.76
C GLU A 5 6.45 17.19 -2.55
N LEU A 6 6.04 16.16 -3.29
CA LEU A 6 6.72 14.87 -3.35
C LEU A 6 7.52 14.77 -4.65
N SER A 7 8.74 14.22 -4.54
CA SER A 7 9.48 13.77 -5.71
C SER A 7 8.92 12.46 -6.24
N THR A 8 9.20 12.14 -7.52
CA THR A 8 8.79 10.86 -8.14
C THR A 8 9.18 9.63 -7.29
N LYS A 9 10.35 9.65 -6.65
CA LYS A 9 10.81 8.57 -5.77
C LYS A 9 10.01 8.44 -4.47
N LYS A 10 9.52 9.55 -3.92
CA LYS A 10 8.74 9.56 -2.66
C LYS A 10 7.27 9.22 -2.90
N ALA A 11 6.73 9.58 -4.07
CA ALA A 11 5.35 9.31 -4.44
C ALA A 11 5.07 7.83 -4.76
N LEU A 12 6.09 7.07 -5.20
CA LEU A 12 5.95 5.64 -5.44
C LEU A 12 5.76 4.84 -4.15
N ASN A 13 4.88 3.83 -4.20
CA ASN A 13 4.80 2.79 -3.18
C ASN A 13 6.20 2.17 -2.95
N LYS A 14 6.58 1.98 -1.67
CA LYS A 14 7.92 1.51 -1.28
C LYS A 14 8.29 0.16 -1.91
N ALA A 15 7.37 -0.80 -1.95
CA ALA A 15 7.61 -2.11 -2.56
C ALA A 15 7.69 -1.99 -4.08
N TYR A 16 6.79 -1.23 -4.71
CA TYR A 16 6.83 -1.02 -6.16
C TYR A 16 8.10 -0.29 -6.62
N ARG A 17 8.63 0.63 -5.80
CA ARG A 17 9.90 1.31 -6.05
C ARG A 17 11.07 0.33 -6.22
N LEU A 18 11.05 -0.81 -5.53
CA LEU A 18 12.09 -1.85 -5.62
C LEU A 18 11.94 -2.78 -6.82
N VAL A 19 10.75 -2.87 -7.42
CA VAL A 19 10.49 -3.74 -8.59
C VAL A 19 11.24 -3.22 -9.81
N LYS A 20 12.19 -3.98 -10.37
CA LYS A 20 12.89 -3.55 -11.59
C LYS A 20 11.96 -3.64 -12.80
N PRO A 21 11.80 -2.57 -13.61
CA PRO A 21 11.05 -2.67 -14.86
C PRO A 21 11.77 -3.55 -15.86
N LYS A 22 11.02 -4.14 -16.80
CA LYS A 22 11.60 -4.96 -17.87
C LYS A 22 12.42 -4.06 -18.83
N PRO A 23 13.53 -4.56 -19.41
CA PRO A 23 14.32 -3.79 -20.37
C PRO A 23 13.49 -3.19 -21.53
N GLU A 24 12.54 -3.96 -22.06
CA GLU A 24 11.64 -3.50 -23.14
C GLU A 24 10.73 -2.33 -22.71
N GLN A 25 10.28 -2.30 -21.45
CA GLN A 25 9.50 -1.18 -20.92
C GLN A 25 10.35 0.09 -20.86
N VAL A 26 11.60 -0.04 -20.42
CA VAL A 26 12.55 1.07 -20.37
C VAL A 26 12.85 1.59 -21.78
N LYS A 27 13.08 0.70 -22.75
CA LYS A 27 13.33 1.06 -24.15
C LYS A 27 12.14 1.78 -24.78
N THR A 28 10.93 1.23 -24.61
CA THR A 28 9.69 1.81 -25.13
C THR A 28 9.44 3.19 -24.53
N PHE A 29 9.62 3.33 -23.21
CA PHE A 29 9.48 4.62 -22.52
C PHE A 29 10.51 5.65 -22.99
N LYS A 30 11.78 5.26 -23.19
CA LYS A 30 12.81 6.15 -23.76
C LYS A 30 12.41 6.65 -25.15
N ALA A 31 11.99 5.74 -26.04
CA ALA A 31 11.57 6.09 -27.39
C ALA A 31 10.36 7.03 -27.38
N GLY A 32 9.32 6.68 -26.61
CA GLY A 32 8.11 7.50 -26.47
C GLY A 32 8.40 8.90 -25.93
N LEU A 33 9.28 9.02 -24.93
CA LEU A 33 9.62 10.33 -24.36
C LEU A 33 10.43 11.19 -25.34
N ILE A 34 11.35 10.59 -26.12
CA ILE A 34 12.07 11.29 -27.19
C ILE A 34 11.09 11.80 -28.25
N THR A 35 10.14 10.97 -28.68
CA THR A 35 9.11 11.37 -29.64
C THR A 35 8.25 12.49 -29.10
N LEU A 36 7.75 12.38 -27.87
CA LEU A 36 6.94 13.41 -27.23
C LEU A 36 7.67 14.74 -27.21
N LEU A 37 8.90 14.76 -26.67
CA LEU A 37 9.71 15.98 -26.54
C LEU A 37 10.08 16.59 -27.91
N GLY A 38 10.28 15.77 -28.94
CA GLY A 38 10.55 16.24 -30.30
C GLY A 38 9.34 16.83 -31.03
N GLN A 39 8.12 16.56 -30.55
CA GLN A 39 6.87 17.06 -31.13
C GLN A 39 6.33 18.33 -30.44
N ILE A 40 6.95 18.77 -29.35
CA ILE A 40 6.46 19.92 -28.59
C ILE A 40 6.84 21.21 -29.29
N GLU A 41 5.82 21.98 -29.68
CA GLU A 41 5.99 23.34 -30.19
C GLU A 41 5.22 24.33 -29.32
N ASP A 42 5.92 25.28 -28.70
CA ASP A 42 5.35 26.19 -27.69
C ASP A 42 4.26 27.13 -28.24
N LYS A 43 4.21 27.30 -29.57
CA LYS A 43 3.23 28.14 -30.28
C LYS A 43 1.93 27.40 -30.62
N GLU A 44 1.93 26.08 -30.49
CA GLU A 44 0.79 25.26 -30.87
C GLU A 44 -0.40 25.38 -29.90
N SER A 45 -1.54 24.88 -30.36
CA SER A 45 -2.78 24.91 -29.58
C SER A 45 -2.75 23.97 -28.36
N GLU A 46 -3.56 24.28 -27.33
CA GLU A 46 -3.75 23.39 -26.17
C GLU A 46 -4.29 22.01 -26.59
N GLU A 47 -5.04 21.94 -27.69
CA GLU A 47 -5.55 20.67 -28.24
C GLU A 47 -4.43 19.83 -28.86
N ASN A 48 -3.48 20.45 -29.56
CA ASN A 48 -2.32 19.74 -30.10
C ASN A 48 -1.48 19.11 -28.97
N VAL A 49 -1.28 19.84 -27.87
CA VAL A 49 -0.58 19.33 -26.68
C VAL A 49 -1.28 18.10 -26.10
N LYS A 50 -2.63 18.09 -26.08
CA LYS A 50 -3.40 16.93 -25.60
C LYS A 50 -3.20 15.71 -26.50
N ILE A 51 -3.21 15.89 -27.82
CA ILE A 51 -3.03 14.79 -28.79
C ILE A 51 -1.68 14.11 -28.55
N HIS A 52 -0.58 14.89 -28.52
CA HIS A 52 0.75 14.33 -28.28
C HIS A 52 0.86 13.63 -26.93
N LEU A 53 0.25 14.20 -25.88
CA LEU A 53 0.27 13.60 -24.56
C LEU A 53 -0.53 12.28 -24.51
N ILE A 54 -1.71 12.25 -25.14
CA ILE A 54 -2.54 11.05 -25.25
C ILE A 54 -1.79 9.95 -26.00
N ASP A 55 -1.17 10.27 -27.14
CA ASP A 55 -0.44 9.31 -27.97
C ASP A 55 0.78 8.76 -27.23
N PHE A 56 1.52 9.63 -26.53
CA PHE A 56 2.63 9.20 -25.69
C PHE A 56 2.19 8.19 -24.62
N LEU A 57 1.14 8.52 -23.86
CA LEU A 57 0.64 7.63 -22.81
C LEU A 57 0.14 6.30 -23.40
N LYS A 58 -0.69 6.36 -24.45
CA LYS A 58 -1.25 5.18 -25.13
C LYS A 58 -0.15 4.24 -25.60
N ASN A 59 0.78 4.75 -26.40
CA ASN A 59 1.82 3.95 -27.05
C ASN A 59 2.88 3.43 -26.08
N THR A 60 3.02 4.06 -24.91
CA THR A 60 4.06 3.70 -23.94
C THR A 60 3.55 2.75 -22.84
N PHE A 61 2.29 2.89 -22.43
CA PHE A 61 1.82 2.29 -21.18
C PHE A 61 0.44 1.64 -21.22
N TYR A 62 -0.51 2.24 -21.96
CA TYR A 62 -1.94 1.97 -21.72
C TYR A 62 -2.58 1.11 -22.82
N HIS A 63 -2.12 1.17 -24.06
CA HIS A 63 -2.65 0.32 -25.12
C HIS A 63 -2.08 -1.11 -25.02
N PRO A 64 -2.89 -2.18 -25.21
CA PRO A 64 -4.34 -2.18 -25.52
C PRO A 64 -5.25 -2.29 -24.28
N ASP A 65 -4.69 -2.36 -23.08
CA ASP A 65 -5.40 -2.80 -21.87
C ASP A 65 -6.30 -1.71 -21.25
N TYR A 66 -6.01 -0.43 -21.52
CA TYR A 66 -6.69 0.72 -20.95
C TYR A 66 -6.99 1.77 -22.01
N LEU A 67 -8.25 2.22 -22.03
CA LEU A 67 -8.67 3.30 -22.92
C LEU A 67 -8.25 4.66 -22.37
N ILE A 68 -7.62 5.46 -23.22
CA ILE A 68 -7.43 6.90 -23.00
C ILE A 68 -8.34 7.66 -23.96
N ALA A 69 -9.27 8.44 -23.43
CA ALA A 69 -10.27 9.14 -24.22
C ALA A 69 -10.67 10.47 -23.59
N THR A 70 -11.17 11.38 -24.42
CA THR A 70 -11.87 12.57 -23.94
C THR A 70 -13.18 12.15 -23.28
N LYS A 71 -13.56 12.81 -22.18
CA LYS A 71 -14.79 12.49 -21.44
C LYS A 71 -15.58 13.75 -21.13
N GLY A 72 -16.60 14.01 -21.95
CA GLY A 72 -17.43 15.20 -21.81
C GLY A 72 -16.62 16.49 -21.97
N LYS A 73 -16.50 17.27 -20.89
CA LYS A 73 -15.78 18.55 -20.87
C LYS A 73 -14.39 18.47 -20.21
N THR A 74 -14.02 17.32 -19.64
CA THR A 74 -12.66 17.05 -19.17
C THR A 74 -11.75 16.85 -20.38
N ASP A 75 -10.50 17.32 -20.31
CA ASP A 75 -9.56 17.22 -21.42
C ASP A 75 -9.37 15.77 -21.86
N PHE A 76 -8.94 14.89 -20.96
CA PHE A 76 -9.05 13.45 -21.15
C PHE A 76 -8.95 12.68 -19.83
N VAL A 77 -9.27 11.38 -19.89
CA VAL A 77 -9.15 10.44 -18.79
C VAL A 77 -8.43 9.18 -19.23
N ILE A 78 -7.83 8.49 -18.25
CA ILE A 78 -7.42 7.08 -18.37
C ILE A 78 -8.53 6.26 -17.70
N ASN A 79 -9.15 5.35 -18.45
CA ASN A 79 -10.17 4.47 -17.93
C ASN A 79 -9.57 3.25 -17.22
N THR A 80 -10.35 2.62 -16.34
CA THR A 80 -9.95 1.42 -15.60
C THR A 80 -9.95 0.14 -16.43
N GLY A 81 -10.32 0.21 -17.70
CA GLY A 81 -10.16 -0.85 -18.68
C GLY A 81 -10.19 -0.34 -20.12
N LYS A 82 -10.20 -1.26 -21.08
CA LYS A 82 -10.10 -0.99 -22.52
C LYS A 82 -11.37 -0.42 -23.18
N ASP A 83 -12.51 -0.49 -22.49
CA ASP A 83 -13.81 -0.12 -23.07
C ASP A 83 -14.31 1.23 -22.55
N ALA A 84 -15.05 1.96 -23.39
CA ALA A 84 -15.63 3.27 -23.04
C ALA A 84 -16.63 3.23 -21.87
N ASN A 85 -17.17 2.04 -21.57
CA ASN A 85 -18.11 1.83 -20.45
C ASN A 85 -17.40 1.67 -19.09
N THR A 86 -16.08 1.50 -19.09
CA THR A 86 -15.31 1.43 -17.83
C THR A 86 -15.20 2.81 -17.18
N SER A 87 -15.06 2.84 -15.86
CA SER A 87 -14.99 4.11 -15.13
C SER A 87 -13.68 4.85 -15.42
N ALA A 88 -13.70 6.18 -15.28
CA ALA A 88 -12.47 6.95 -15.31
C ALA A 88 -11.66 6.64 -14.03
N GLY A 89 -10.37 6.31 -14.19
CA GLY A 89 -9.43 6.09 -13.10
C GLY A 89 -8.49 7.28 -12.88
N VAL A 90 -8.07 7.96 -13.95
CA VAL A 90 -7.21 9.16 -13.86
C VAL A 90 -7.81 10.28 -14.68
N MET A 91 -7.81 11.50 -14.15
CA MET A 91 -8.31 12.68 -14.84
C MET A 91 -7.18 13.66 -15.16
N PHE A 92 -7.21 14.23 -16.36
CA PHE A 92 -6.22 15.20 -16.82
C PHE A 92 -6.87 16.55 -17.10
N GLU A 93 -6.19 17.62 -16.67
CA GLU A 93 -6.37 18.98 -17.15
C GLU A 93 -5.04 19.44 -17.76
N VAL A 94 -5.07 19.72 -19.06
CA VAL A 94 -3.89 20.07 -19.84
C VAL A 94 -3.92 21.55 -20.15
N LYS A 95 -2.76 22.21 -20.06
CA LYS A 95 -2.56 23.58 -20.48
C LYS A 95 -1.52 23.62 -21.59
N LYS A 96 -1.54 24.64 -22.43
CA LYS A 96 -0.40 24.91 -23.32
C LYS A 96 0.79 25.44 -22.51
N PRO A 97 2.04 25.13 -22.90
CA PRO A 97 3.25 25.58 -22.19
C PRO A 97 3.31 27.09 -21.91
N THR A 98 2.81 27.89 -22.85
CA THR A 98 2.84 29.36 -22.78
C THR A 98 1.73 29.95 -21.90
N ASN A 99 0.72 29.18 -21.49
CA ASN A 99 -0.40 29.67 -20.67
C ASN A 99 -0.06 29.71 -19.18
N LYS A 100 0.82 30.64 -18.80
CA LYS A 100 1.24 30.83 -17.41
C LYS A 100 0.12 31.35 -16.50
N ALA A 101 -0.86 32.08 -17.05
CA ALA A 101 -1.92 32.72 -16.26
C ALA A 101 -2.94 31.71 -15.70
N ASP A 102 -3.27 30.67 -16.46
CA ASP A 102 -4.24 29.66 -16.04
C ASP A 102 -3.58 28.46 -15.31
N MET A 103 -2.26 28.33 -15.41
CA MET A 103 -1.49 27.20 -14.88
C MET A 103 -1.15 27.38 -13.39
N ILE A 104 -1.12 26.28 -12.65
CA ILE A 104 -0.65 26.25 -11.26
C ILE A 104 0.88 26.31 -11.18
N THR A 105 1.40 26.70 -10.02
CA THR A 105 2.83 26.64 -9.72
C THR A 105 3.07 25.82 -8.45
N ARG A 106 4.33 25.44 -8.22
CA ARG A 106 4.76 24.72 -7.01
C ARG A 106 4.40 25.47 -5.72
N GLN A 107 4.30 26.80 -5.78
CA GLN A 107 3.99 27.67 -4.65
C GLN A 107 2.51 28.10 -4.62
N ASN A 108 1.77 27.95 -5.72
CA ASN A 108 0.38 28.40 -5.80
C ASN A 108 -0.47 27.45 -6.67
N LEU A 109 -1.32 26.68 -6.00
CA LEU A 109 -2.31 25.81 -6.66
C LEU A 109 -3.62 26.54 -7.00
N ASN A 110 -3.84 27.77 -6.54
CA ASN A 110 -5.09 28.49 -6.75
C ASN A 110 -5.14 29.20 -8.11
N ALA A 111 -5.14 28.40 -9.18
CA ALA A 111 -5.24 28.84 -10.56
C ALA A 111 -6.40 28.14 -11.29
N LYS A 112 -6.74 28.64 -12.48
CA LYS A 112 -7.90 28.16 -13.25
C LYS A 112 -7.81 26.67 -13.60
N ALA A 113 -6.62 26.13 -13.86
CA ALA A 113 -6.43 24.69 -14.09
C ALA A 113 -6.90 23.86 -12.87
N MET A 114 -6.58 24.29 -11.65
CA MET A 114 -7.07 23.64 -10.43
C MET A 114 -8.58 23.78 -10.26
N HIS A 115 -9.14 24.95 -10.59
CA HIS A 115 -10.60 25.17 -10.51
C HIS A 115 -11.37 24.28 -11.47
N LYS A 116 -10.86 24.11 -12.69
CA LYS A 116 -11.41 23.18 -13.69
C LYS A 116 -11.29 21.73 -13.23
N LEU A 117 -10.11 21.32 -12.77
CA LEU A 117 -9.89 19.96 -12.30
C LEU A 117 -10.83 19.63 -11.13
N LEU A 118 -10.97 20.54 -10.16
CA LEU A 118 -11.91 20.43 -9.05
C LEU A 118 -13.37 20.31 -9.53
N LEU A 119 -13.78 21.16 -10.47
CA LEU A 119 -15.13 21.10 -11.05
C LEU A 119 -15.42 19.73 -11.65
N TYR A 120 -14.49 19.21 -12.46
CA TYR A 120 -14.68 17.92 -13.12
C TYR A 120 -14.64 16.76 -12.13
N TYR A 121 -13.76 16.82 -11.13
CA TYR A 121 -13.74 15.85 -10.04
C TYR A 121 -15.08 15.77 -9.32
N LEU A 122 -15.66 16.91 -8.89
CA LEU A 122 -16.96 16.93 -8.21
C LEU A 122 -18.07 16.34 -9.08
N ARG A 123 -18.09 16.67 -10.38
CA ARG A 123 -19.05 16.10 -11.35
C ARG A 123 -18.93 14.59 -11.48
N GLU A 124 -17.71 14.09 -11.62
CA GLU A 124 -17.45 12.66 -11.79
C GLU A 124 -17.80 11.89 -10.52
N ARG A 125 -17.43 12.43 -9.35
CA ARG A 125 -17.69 11.84 -8.04
C ARG A 125 -19.18 11.77 -7.70
N LEU A 126 -19.97 12.78 -8.06
CA LEU A 126 -21.43 12.80 -7.88
C LEU A 126 -22.17 11.84 -8.81
N LYS A 127 -21.55 11.39 -9.90
CA LYS A 127 -22.05 10.25 -10.71
C LYS A 127 -21.67 8.89 -10.10
N HIS A 128 -21.31 8.87 -8.81
CA HIS A 128 -20.90 7.69 -8.05
C HIS A 128 -19.65 6.97 -8.60
N ASN A 129 -18.79 7.65 -9.37
CA ASN A 129 -17.50 7.09 -9.71
C ASN A 129 -16.55 7.14 -8.50
N ASN A 130 -16.30 5.98 -7.90
CA ASN A 130 -15.35 5.80 -6.79
C ASN A 130 -13.99 5.24 -7.24
N ASN A 131 -13.77 5.13 -8.56
CA ASN A 131 -12.58 4.48 -9.13
C ASN A 131 -11.45 5.47 -9.46
N LEU A 132 -11.65 6.77 -9.24
CA LEU A 132 -10.60 7.77 -9.42
C LEU A 132 -9.47 7.53 -8.41
N THR A 133 -8.26 7.35 -8.93
CA THR A 133 -7.04 7.10 -8.16
C THR A 133 -6.13 8.33 -8.13
N HIS A 134 -6.02 9.04 -9.24
CA HIS A 134 -5.19 10.24 -9.36
C HIS A 134 -5.84 11.33 -10.24
N LEU A 135 -5.44 12.57 -10.01
CA LEU A 135 -5.76 13.71 -10.86
C LEU A 135 -4.48 14.41 -11.28
N VAL A 136 -4.42 14.87 -12.53
CA VAL A 136 -3.21 15.41 -13.14
C VAL A 136 -3.50 16.79 -13.73
N ILE A 137 -2.65 17.76 -13.39
CA ILE A 137 -2.54 19.02 -14.11
C ILE A 137 -1.17 19.05 -14.78
N THR A 138 -1.12 19.32 -16.08
CA THR A 138 0.15 19.46 -16.78
C THR A 138 0.09 20.48 -17.90
N ASN A 139 1.22 21.14 -18.18
CA ASN A 139 1.39 21.93 -19.38
C ASN A 139 2.26 21.24 -20.44
N ILE A 140 2.39 19.90 -20.34
CA ILE A 140 3.39 19.00 -20.94
C ILE A 140 4.70 18.90 -20.17
N TYR A 141 5.26 20.01 -19.73
CA TYR A 141 6.56 20.04 -19.06
C TYR A 141 6.41 19.87 -17.56
N ASP A 142 5.65 20.75 -16.92
CA ASP A 142 5.35 20.70 -15.50
C ASP A 142 4.22 19.71 -15.25
N TRP A 143 4.46 18.72 -14.41
CA TRP A 143 3.47 17.73 -14.00
C TRP A 143 3.15 17.88 -12.53
N PHE A 144 1.86 17.96 -12.23
CA PHE A 144 1.32 17.95 -10.88
C PHE A 144 0.34 16.78 -10.78
N ILE A 145 0.68 15.80 -9.95
CA ILE A 145 -0.14 14.59 -9.76
C ILE A 145 -0.65 14.57 -8.32
N PHE A 146 -1.96 14.53 -8.16
CA PHE A 146 -2.66 14.53 -6.89
C PHE A 146 -3.29 13.16 -6.65
N ASP A 147 -3.23 12.66 -5.41
CA ASP A 147 -4.01 11.48 -5.01
C ASP A 147 -5.49 11.85 -4.91
N ALA A 148 -6.37 11.05 -5.52
CA ALA A 148 -7.81 11.31 -5.46
C ALA A 148 -8.37 11.23 -4.03
N GLN A 149 -7.70 10.53 -3.11
CA GLN A 149 -8.06 10.51 -1.69
C GLN A 149 -7.91 11.88 -1.02
N ASP A 150 -6.92 12.67 -1.41
CA ASP A 150 -6.78 14.05 -0.94
C ASP A 150 -7.93 14.91 -1.47
N PHE A 151 -8.33 14.74 -2.73
CA PHE A 151 -9.49 15.44 -3.27
C PHE A 151 -10.80 15.05 -2.57
N GLU A 152 -10.95 13.78 -2.20
CA GLU A 152 -12.11 13.29 -1.43
C GLU A 152 -12.16 13.95 -0.05
N ARG A 153 -11.02 13.96 0.66
CA ARG A 153 -10.88 14.53 2.01
C ARG A 153 -11.07 16.04 2.02
N LEU A 154 -10.37 16.76 1.15
CA LEU A 154 -10.29 18.22 1.14
C LEU A 154 -11.53 18.87 0.53
N PHE A 155 -12.07 18.28 -0.55
CA PHE A 155 -13.11 18.93 -1.35
C PHE A 155 -14.46 18.23 -1.22
N PHE A 156 -14.55 16.94 -1.55
CA PHE A 156 -15.86 16.27 -1.62
C PHE A 156 -16.53 16.11 -0.24
N LYS A 157 -15.74 15.83 0.80
CA LYS A 157 -16.22 15.73 2.19
C LYS A 157 -16.44 17.09 2.85
N ASN A 158 -16.01 18.19 2.23
CA ASN A 158 -16.29 19.52 2.76
C ASN A 158 -17.76 19.88 2.51
N THR A 159 -18.54 19.93 3.60
CA THR A 159 -19.99 20.14 3.55
C THR A 159 -20.35 21.48 2.91
N GLN A 160 -19.58 22.54 3.18
CA GLN A 160 -19.87 23.87 2.64
C GLN A 160 -19.62 23.93 1.14
N LEU A 161 -18.45 23.46 0.68
CA LEU A 161 -18.12 23.41 -0.75
C LEU A 161 -19.14 22.58 -1.53
N LYS A 162 -19.54 21.41 -0.99
CA LYS A 162 -20.53 20.55 -1.62
C LYS A 162 -21.88 21.26 -1.76
N LYS A 163 -22.37 21.92 -0.71
CA LYS A 163 -23.61 22.70 -0.75
C LYS A 163 -23.54 23.83 -1.77
N ASP A 164 -22.45 24.59 -1.79
CA ASP A 164 -22.28 25.69 -2.76
C ASP A 164 -22.22 25.20 -4.21
N TYR A 165 -21.54 24.07 -4.44
CA TYR A 165 -21.51 23.41 -5.73
C TYR A 165 -22.91 22.94 -6.17
N GLU A 166 -23.67 22.28 -5.31
CA GLU A 166 -25.02 21.77 -5.62
C GLU A 166 -25.99 22.93 -5.89
N ALA A 167 -25.96 23.98 -5.08
CA ALA A 167 -26.78 25.19 -5.28
C ALA A 167 -26.45 25.88 -6.62
N TRP A 168 -25.16 26.00 -6.96
CA TRP A 168 -24.75 26.51 -8.27
C TRP A 168 -25.22 25.62 -9.42
N GLN A 169 -25.06 24.31 -9.31
CA GLN A 169 -25.47 23.36 -10.35
C GLN A 169 -26.98 23.36 -10.57
N GLN A 170 -27.77 23.57 -9.51
CA GLN A 170 -29.24 23.63 -9.55
C GLN A 170 -29.79 25.01 -9.96
N GLY A 171 -28.94 25.98 -10.29
CA GLY A 171 -29.37 27.32 -10.70
C GLY A 171 -29.88 28.21 -9.56
N GLN A 172 -29.53 27.89 -8.32
CA GLN A 172 -29.90 28.67 -7.12
C GLN A 172 -28.91 29.82 -6.83
N LYS A 173 -27.93 30.03 -7.71
CA LYS A 173 -26.99 31.17 -7.70
C LYS A 173 -27.26 32.05 -8.91
N THR A 174 -26.65 33.23 -8.97
CA THR A 174 -26.89 34.23 -10.03
C THR A 174 -26.58 33.76 -11.46
N SER A 175 -25.84 32.65 -11.64
CA SER A 175 -25.61 31.99 -12.92
C SER A 175 -25.14 30.54 -12.74
N THR A 176 -25.46 29.67 -13.70
CA THR A 176 -24.91 28.30 -13.81
C THR A 176 -23.63 28.22 -14.66
N ASN A 177 -23.08 29.37 -15.09
CA ASN A 177 -21.85 29.41 -15.87
C ASN A 177 -20.65 28.94 -15.03
N THR A 178 -19.75 28.15 -15.63
CA THR A 178 -18.50 27.70 -15.01
C THR A 178 -17.64 28.85 -14.51
N ASN A 179 -17.69 30.02 -15.13
CA ASN A 179 -16.98 31.21 -14.66
C ASN A 179 -17.41 31.64 -13.25
N LEU A 180 -18.69 31.49 -12.90
CA LEU A 180 -19.16 31.76 -11.55
C LEU A 180 -18.58 30.75 -10.57
N PHE A 181 -18.64 29.46 -10.90
CA PHE A 181 -18.03 28.42 -10.07
C PHE A 181 -16.54 28.69 -9.81
N TYR A 182 -15.77 29.06 -10.84
CA TYR A 182 -14.35 29.34 -10.67
C TYR A 182 -14.09 30.55 -9.77
N LYS A 183 -14.78 31.67 -10.00
CA LYS A 183 -14.52 32.94 -9.31
C LYS A 183 -15.10 33.00 -7.90
N GLU A 184 -16.32 32.51 -7.72
CA GLU A 184 -17.12 32.71 -6.51
C GLU A 184 -17.14 31.48 -5.58
N ILE A 185 -16.71 30.30 -6.06
CA ILE A 185 -16.74 29.06 -5.26
C ILE A 185 -15.33 28.48 -5.13
N ALA A 186 -14.73 28.01 -6.23
CA ALA A 186 -13.45 27.31 -6.18
C ALA A 186 -12.29 28.19 -5.71
N LYS A 187 -12.15 29.39 -6.30
CA LYS A 187 -11.07 30.33 -5.95
C LYS A 187 -11.09 30.75 -4.47
N PRO A 188 -12.20 31.24 -3.89
CA PRO A 188 -12.22 31.63 -2.49
C PRO A 188 -12.05 30.43 -1.56
N PHE A 189 -12.65 29.28 -1.88
CA PHE A 189 -12.48 28.06 -1.10
C PHE A 189 -11.00 27.64 -0.99
N ILE A 190 -10.30 27.53 -2.13
CA ILE A 190 -8.88 27.14 -2.15
C ILE A 190 -8.00 28.19 -1.46
N ALA A 191 -8.36 29.48 -1.55
CA ALA A 191 -7.61 30.55 -0.87
C ALA A 191 -7.68 30.43 0.65
N GLN A 192 -8.81 29.97 1.19
CA GLN A 192 -9.06 29.82 2.63
C GLN A 192 -8.68 28.45 3.18
N LEU A 193 -8.28 27.50 2.33
CA LEU A 193 -7.93 26.15 2.78
C LEU A 193 -6.69 26.20 3.69
N GLU A 194 -6.83 25.80 4.94
CA GLU A 194 -5.72 25.73 5.90
C GLU A 194 -5.01 24.36 5.88
N GLU A 195 -5.73 23.34 5.43
CA GLU A 195 -5.29 21.95 5.35
C GLU A 195 -4.13 21.77 4.36
N GLU A 196 -3.39 20.68 4.56
CA GLU A 196 -2.28 20.30 3.70
C GLU A 196 -2.78 19.66 2.40
N ILE A 197 -2.27 20.16 1.27
CA ILE A 197 -2.38 19.53 -0.05
C ILE A 197 -1.03 18.92 -0.42
N THR A 198 -1.02 17.61 -0.62
CA THR A 198 0.13 16.87 -1.12
C THR A 198 0.03 16.67 -2.62
N PHE A 199 1.14 16.84 -3.34
CA PHE A 199 1.20 16.55 -4.78
C PHE A 199 2.59 16.07 -5.19
N THR A 200 2.63 15.24 -6.23
CA THR A 200 3.88 14.86 -6.88
C THR A 200 4.20 15.88 -7.96
N TYR A 201 5.44 16.36 -7.98
CA TYR A 201 5.92 17.27 -9.02
C TYR A 201 7.17 16.75 -9.72
N PHE A 202 7.21 16.96 -11.03
CA PHE A 202 8.42 16.84 -11.84
C PHE A 202 8.29 17.72 -13.09
N ASN A 203 9.43 18.13 -13.65
CA ASN A 203 9.48 18.81 -14.95
C ASN A 203 10.09 17.85 -15.99
N LEU A 204 9.41 17.60 -17.11
CA LEU A 204 9.90 16.70 -18.16
C LEU A 204 11.20 17.19 -18.83
N LYS A 205 11.46 18.50 -18.87
CA LYS A 205 12.72 19.04 -19.43
C LYS A 205 13.94 18.57 -18.65
N ASP A 206 13.79 18.29 -17.36
CA ASP A 206 14.87 17.78 -16.52
C ASP A 206 15.36 16.39 -17.00
N PHE A 207 14.54 15.68 -17.78
CA PHE A 207 14.85 14.36 -18.33
C PHE A 207 15.42 14.39 -19.76
N GLU A 208 15.48 15.55 -20.42
CA GLU A 208 16.09 15.69 -21.76
C GLU A 208 17.58 15.35 -21.77
N LYS A 209 18.35 15.85 -20.79
CA LYS A 209 19.78 15.56 -20.67
C LYS A 209 20.05 14.10 -20.27
N PRO A 210 19.37 13.53 -19.25
CA PRO A 210 19.40 12.10 -18.94
C PRO A 210 19.11 11.17 -20.12
N LEU A 211 18.18 11.54 -21.02
CA LEU A 211 17.88 10.74 -22.22
C LEU A 211 19.08 10.63 -23.18
N ARG A 212 19.96 11.64 -23.18
CA ARG A 212 21.13 11.71 -24.08
C ARG A 212 22.41 11.17 -23.44
N ASN A 213 22.46 10.99 -22.12
CA ASN A 213 23.66 10.63 -21.37
C ASN A 213 23.51 9.25 -20.68
N ALA A 214 24.46 8.34 -20.93
CA ALA A 214 24.42 6.95 -20.44
C ALA A 214 24.85 6.74 -18.97
N SER A 215 24.63 7.70 -18.06
CA SER A 215 25.11 7.59 -16.67
C SER A 215 24.13 6.84 -15.74
N LYS A 216 24.66 6.08 -14.77
CA LYS A 216 23.85 5.27 -13.82
C LYS A 216 22.93 6.09 -12.90
N ALA A 217 23.25 7.35 -12.61
CA ALA A 217 22.42 8.22 -11.76
C ALA A 217 21.17 8.70 -12.51
N ALA A 218 21.31 9.01 -13.80
CA ALA A 218 20.21 9.32 -14.71
C ALA A 218 19.20 8.16 -14.77
N ASP A 219 19.67 6.90 -14.68
CA ASP A 219 18.78 5.74 -14.68
C ASP A 219 17.82 5.71 -13.48
N SER A 220 18.23 6.10 -12.27
CA SER A 220 17.36 5.98 -11.08
C SER A 220 16.16 6.95 -11.12
N GLU A 221 16.38 8.19 -11.53
CA GLU A 221 15.31 9.18 -11.66
C GLU A 221 14.43 8.89 -12.87
N PHE A 222 15.03 8.49 -13.98
CA PHE A 222 14.34 8.07 -15.18
C PHE A 222 13.40 6.88 -14.91
N ILE A 223 13.88 5.87 -14.19
CA ILE A 223 13.08 4.71 -13.79
C ILE A 223 11.95 5.12 -12.83
N SER A 224 12.18 6.12 -11.97
CA SER A 224 11.13 6.63 -11.09
C SER A 224 10.05 7.35 -11.89
N LEU A 225 10.42 8.14 -12.90
CA LEU A 225 9.47 8.78 -13.82
C LEU A 225 8.66 7.75 -14.61
N LEU A 226 9.33 6.75 -15.20
CA LEU A 226 8.68 5.63 -15.90
C LEU A 226 7.59 5.00 -15.03
N LYS A 227 7.92 4.71 -13.76
CA LYS A 227 6.99 4.08 -12.82
C LYS A 227 5.84 5.00 -12.42
N ILE A 228 6.10 6.29 -12.22
CA ILE A 228 5.07 7.27 -11.88
C ILE A 228 4.01 7.36 -12.99
N LEU A 229 4.40 7.29 -14.26
CA LEU A 229 3.46 7.36 -15.38
C LEU A 229 2.80 6.02 -15.73
N SER A 230 3.25 4.93 -15.12
CA SER A 230 2.77 3.58 -15.42
C SER A 230 1.37 3.30 -14.85
N PRO A 231 0.65 2.30 -15.41
CA PRO A 231 -0.67 1.90 -14.90
C PRO A 231 -0.61 1.42 -13.44
N VAL A 232 0.49 0.78 -13.02
CA VAL A 232 0.68 0.31 -11.64
C VAL A 232 0.60 1.46 -10.64
N HIS A 233 1.19 2.61 -10.95
CA HIS A 233 1.09 3.79 -10.10
C HIS A 233 -0.21 4.53 -10.32
N LEU A 234 -0.48 5.01 -11.55
CA LEU A 234 -1.59 5.92 -11.80
C LEU A 234 -2.95 5.26 -11.58
N LEU A 235 -3.14 3.98 -11.88
CA LEU A 235 -4.38 3.23 -11.63
C LEU A 235 -4.33 2.41 -10.33
N LYS A 236 -3.28 2.54 -9.52
CA LYS A 236 -3.07 1.78 -8.27
C LYS A 236 -3.26 0.26 -8.44
N LEU A 237 -2.78 -0.29 -9.55
CA LEU A 237 -2.93 -1.73 -9.84
C LEU A 237 -2.05 -2.58 -8.92
N PRO A 238 -2.47 -3.83 -8.62
CA PRO A 238 -1.62 -4.77 -7.89
C PRO A 238 -0.37 -5.13 -8.69
N PHE A 239 0.70 -5.49 -7.99
CA PHE A 239 1.98 -5.92 -8.57
C PHE A 239 2.57 -7.08 -7.77
N THR A 240 3.55 -7.80 -8.33
CA THR A 240 4.05 -9.09 -7.82
C THR A 240 4.63 -9.05 -6.39
N ASN A 241 4.98 -7.86 -5.88
CA ASN A 241 5.48 -7.63 -4.52
C ASN A 241 4.54 -6.73 -3.72
N ASP A 242 3.26 -6.69 -4.06
CA ASP A 242 2.26 -6.00 -3.24
C ASP A 242 2.12 -6.73 -1.91
N SER A 243 2.44 -6.05 -0.81
CA SER A 243 2.36 -6.58 0.56
C SER A 243 0.95 -7.04 0.94
N ASN A 244 -0.06 -6.65 0.15
CA ASN A 244 -1.44 -7.12 0.30
C ASN A 244 -1.72 -8.45 -0.40
N SER A 245 -0.75 -9.03 -1.11
CA SER A 245 -0.87 -10.33 -1.76
C SER A 245 -0.18 -11.42 -0.93
N LEU A 246 -0.91 -12.50 -0.62
CA LEU A 246 -0.36 -13.65 0.08
C LEU A 246 0.53 -14.45 -0.88
N ASP A 247 1.84 -14.53 -0.60
CA ASP A 247 2.69 -15.52 -1.23
C ASP A 247 2.31 -16.91 -0.70
N LYS A 248 1.54 -17.64 -1.51
CA LYS A 248 1.05 -18.98 -1.17
C LYS A 248 2.18 -19.99 -0.94
N ARG A 249 3.34 -19.82 -1.58
CA ARG A 249 4.49 -20.73 -1.42
C ARG A 249 5.14 -20.49 -0.07
N PHE A 250 5.39 -19.23 0.27
CA PHE A 250 5.91 -18.86 1.58
C PHE A 250 4.94 -19.29 2.69
N TYR A 251 3.64 -18.99 2.53
CA TYR A 251 2.61 -19.37 3.49
C TYR A 251 2.56 -20.89 3.72
N ALA A 252 2.56 -21.69 2.66
CA ALA A 252 2.58 -23.15 2.77
C ALA A 252 3.87 -23.66 3.42
N ALA A 253 5.03 -23.07 3.10
CA ALA A 253 6.31 -23.41 3.72
C ALA A 253 6.32 -23.07 5.22
N LEU A 254 5.76 -21.93 5.61
CA LEU A 254 5.63 -21.52 7.00
C LEU A 254 4.77 -22.50 7.80
N LEU A 255 3.59 -22.87 7.28
CA LEU A 255 2.74 -23.88 7.91
C LEU A 255 3.48 -25.22 8.04
N HIS A 256 4.23 -25.62 7.00
CA HIS A 256 5.01 -26.84 7.03
C HIS A 256 6.10 -26.83 8.12
N LEU A 257 6.84 -25.72 8.26
CA LEU A 257 7.86 -25.55 9.31
C LEU A 257 7.26 -25.55 10.71
N ILE A 258 6.09 -24.93 10.89
CA ILE A 258 5.38 -24.92 12.18
C ILE A 258 4.83 -26.31 12.52
N GLY A 259 4.43 -27.12 11.53
CA GLY A 259 3.79 -28.43 11.74
C GLY A 259 2.27 -28.41 11.53
N GLN A 260 1.76 -27.39 10.86
CA GLN A 260 0.35 -27.17 10.60
C GLN A 260 0.00 -27.36 9.12
N GLU A 261 -1.30 -27.42 8.84
CA GLU A 261 -1.88 -27.41 7.50
C GLU A 261 -3.11 -26.50 7.45
N GLU A 262 -3.36 -25.91 6.27
CA GLU A 262 -4.62 -25.23 5.98
C GLU A 262 -5.57 -26.23 5.29
N VAL A 263 -6.77 -26.41 5.85
CA VAL A 263 -7.80 -27.27 5.29
C VAL A 263 -9.10 -26.51 5.08
N LYS A 264 -9.82 -26.84 4.01
CA LYS A 264 -11.12 -26.23 3.73
C LYS A 264 -12.22 -26.97 4.48
N LYS A 265 -12.98 -26.25 5.33
CA LYS A 265 -14.16 -26.78 6.04
C LYS A 265 -15.37 -25.91 5.68
N GLY A 266 -16.16 -26.36 4.71
CA GLY A 266 -17.25 -25.58 4.12
C GLY A 266 -16.72 -24.35 3.38
N ASN A 267 -17.23 -23.16 3.73
CA ASN A 267 -16.80 -21.88 3.17
C ASN A 267 -15.63 -21.21 3.91
N LYS A 268 -15.06 -21.87 4.92
CA LYS A 268 -13.93 -21.32 5.70
C LYS A 268 -12.68 -22.16 5.50
N ASN A 269 -11.54 -21.49 5.46
CA ASN A 269 -10.25 -22.14 5.62
C ASN A 269 -9.91 -22.23 7.11
N LEU A 270 -9.47 -23.40 7.56
CA LEU A 270 -9.09 -23.67 8.93
C LEU A 270 -7.61 -24.05 8.94
N ILE A 271 -6.82 -23.35 9.73
CA ILE A 271 -5.47 -23.76 10.05
C ILE A 271 -5.54 -24.72 11.23
N ARG A 272 -4.97 -25.91 11.10
CA ARG A 272 -4.95 -26.93 12.15
C ARG A 272 -3.60 -27.62 12.22
N TRP A 273 -3.37 -28.32 13.33
CA TRP A 273 -2.27 -29.28 13.43
C TRP A 273 -2.49 -30.38 12.41
N LYS A 274 -1.40 -30.88 11.83
CA LYS A 274 -1.48 -32.06 10.96
C LYS A 274 -2.06 -33.22 11.78
N PRO A 275 -2.83 -34.14 11.15
CA PRO A 275 -3.36 -35.30 11.85
C PRO A 275 -2.24 -36.30 12.17
N ALA A 276 -2.45 -37.08 13.24
CA ALA A 276 -1.52 -38.13 13.68
C ALA A 276 -1.09 -39.03 12.50
N GLY A 277 0.21 -39.27 12.36
CA GLY A 277 0.81 -40.00 11.24
C GLY A 277 1.25 -39.15 10.03
N LYS A 278 0.88 -37.85 10.00
CA LYS A 278 1.38 -36.87 9.01
C LYS A 278 2.18 -35.75 9.65
N HIS A 279 2.55 -35.89 10.93
CA HIS A 279 3.34 -34.90 11.64
C HIS A 279 4.75 -34.86 11.03
N ASN A 280 5.27 -33.65 10.84
CA ASN A 280 6.65 -33.45 10.46
C ASN A 280 7.49 -33.52 11.74
N GLN A 281 8.32 -34.55 11.90
CA GLN A 281 9.13 -34.73 13.12
C GLN A 281 10.02 -33.52 13.43
N ASP A 282 10.50 -32.81 12.40
CA ASP A 282 11.35 -31.63 12.55
C ASP A 282 10.58 -30.31 12.66
N SER A 283 9.24 -30.35 12.70
CA SER A 283 8.47 -29.11 12.82
C SER A 283 8.59 -28.47 14.20
N LEU A 284 8.39 -27.17 14.26
CA LEU A 284 8.52 -26.40 15.50
C LEU A 284 7.59 -26.94 16.59
N LEU A 285 6.31 -27.17 16.29
CA LEU A 285 5.36 -27.65 17.30
C LEU A 285 5.72 -29.03 17.87
N GLU A 286 6.35 -29.89 17.07
CA GLU A 286 6.82 -31.20 17.55
C GLU A 286 8.08 -31.11 18.42
N ASN A 287 8.86 -30.02 18.31
CA ASN A 287 10.15 -29.85 18.99
C ASN A 287 10.16 -28.75 20.05
N ILE A 288 9.04 -28.08 20.30
CA ILE A 288 8.92 -27.12 21.38
C ILE A 288 8.81 -27.87 22.71
N TYR A 289 9.66 -27.46 23.65
CA TYR A 289 9.58 -27.84 25.07
C TYR A 289 9.30 -26.59 25.90
N VAL A 290 8.59 -26.76 27.01
CA VAL A 290 8.29 -25.70 27.96
C VAL A 290 9.04 -25.99 29.25
N ASP A 291 9.80 -24.99 29.71
CA ASP A 291 10.47 -25.02 31.01
C ASP A 291 9.60 -24.34 32.07
N LEU A 292 9.24 -25.07 33.13
CA LEU A 292 8.42 -24.55 34.24
C LEU A 292 9.25 -24.13 35.46
N SER A 293 10.57 -24.26 35.39
CA SER A 293 11.49 -24.08 36.53
C SER A 293 11.31 -22.74 37.24
N TYR A 294 11.29 -21.64 36.49
CA TYR A 294 11.14 -20.31 37.07
C TYR A 294 9.73 -20.06 37.60
N ILE A 295 8.67 -20.46 36.90
CA ILE A 295 7.30 -20.00 37.18
C ILE A 295 6.58 -20.81 38.26
N ILE A 296 7.16 -21.94 38.67
CA ILE A 296 6.60 -22.87 39.66
C ILE A 296 6.23 -22.23 41.01
N HIS A 297 6.94 -21.18 41.42
CA HIS A 297 6.75 -20.54 42.71
C HIS A 297 5.41 -19.78 42.83
N ASN A 298 4.72 -19.54 41.72
CA ASN A 298 3.45 -18.81 41.68
C ASN A 298 2.26 -19.79 41.81
N PRO A 299 1.49 -19.77 42.91
CA PRO A 299 0.36 -20.68 43.09
C PRO A 299 -0.72 -20.56 42.00
N SER A 300 -0.83 -19.39 41.36
CA SER A 300 -1.83 -19.11 40.33
C SER A 300 -1.66 -19.97 39.06
N ILE A 301 -0.46 -20.50 38.81
CA ILE A 301 -0.18 -21.31 37.62
C ILE A 301 -0.46 -22.81 37.83
N GLN A 302 -0.70 -23.25 39.06
CA GLN A 302 -0.88 -24.67 39.39
C GLN A 302 -2.04 -25.35 38.63
N PRO A 303 -3.22 -24.72 38.42
CA PRO A 303 -4.29 -25.32 37.63
C PRO A 303 -3.87 -25.61 36.19
N LEU A 304 -3.20 -24.63 35.53
CA LEU A 304 -2.71 -24.76 34.16
C LEU A 304 -1.61 -25.81 34.05
N GLN A 305 -0.72 -25.87 35.05
CA GLN A 305 0.32 -26.89 35.13
C GLN A 305 -0.29 -28.29 35.21
N ARG A 306 -1.28 -28.51 36.09
CA ARG A 306 -1.96 -29.81 36.21
C ARG A 306 -2.62 -30.22 34.90
N GLN A 307 -3.31 -29.30 34.23
CA GLN A 307 -3.92 -29.55 32.93
C GLN A 307 -2.89 -29.93 31.87
N THR A 308 -1.77 -29.19 31.80
CA THR A 308 -0.67 -29.46 30.87
C THR A 308 -0.05 -30.85 31.09
N LEU A 309 0.11 -31.28 32.34
CA LEU A 309 0.70 -32.58 32.68
C LEU A 309 -0.28 -33.76 32.51
N GLN A 310 -1.58 -33.49 32.42
CA GLN A 310 -2.60 -34.49 32.07
C GLN A 310 -2.74 -34.67 30.55
N ASP A 311 -2.30 -33.68 29.76
CA ASP A 311 -2.36 -33.75 28.31
C ASP A 311 -1.38 -34.83 27.77
N PRO A 312 -1.85 -35.78 26.93
CA PRO A 312 -1.03 -36.87 26.43
C PRO A 312 0.19 -36.45 25.62
N ILE A 313 0.13 -35.29 24.97
CA ILE A 313 1.19 -34.73 24.11
C ILE A 313 2.09 -33.83 24.96
N LEU A 314 1.51 -32.85 25.66
CA LEU A 314 2.28 -31.82 26.34
C LEU A 314 3.06 -32.36 27.53
N LYS A 315 2.58 -33.39 28.23
CA LYS A 315 3.28 -33.96 29.40
C LYS A 315 4.71 -34.43 29.09
N GLY A 316 4.99 -34.85 27.86
CA GLY A 316 6.33 -35.27 27.42
C GLY A 316 7.23 -34.11 27.00
N LYS A 317 6.67 -32.89 26.91
CA LYS A 317 7.33 -31.66 26.45
C LYS A 317 7.57 -30.66 27.58
N VAL A 318 7.22 -31.01 28.81
CA VAL A 318 7.46 -30.17 29.99
C VAL A 318 8.79 -30.54 30.64
N LEU A 319 9.62 -29.53 30.88
CA LEU A 319 10.90 -29.65 31.56
C LEU A 319 10.84 -28.96 32.92
N PHE A 320 11.62 -29.49 33.85
CA PHE A 320 11.85 -28.87 35.14
C PHE A 320 13.32 -29.02 35.56
N CYS A 321 13.86 -27.94 36.08
CA CYS A 321 15.15 -27.77 36.72
C CYS A 321 14.95 -26.91 37.97
N ARG A 322 15.93 -26.90 38.87
CA ARG A 322 15.81 -26.16 40.14
C ARG A 322 15.99 -24.65 39.99
N ASP A 323 16.51 -24.17 38.85
CA ASP A 323 16.85 -22.76 38.60
C ASP A 323 17.49 -22.08 39.83
N PHE A 324 18.43 -22.80 40.45
CA PHE A 324 18.88 -22.58 41.82
C PHE A 324 19.22 -21.12 42.12
N TYR A 325 19.98 -20.47 41.24
CA TYR A 325 20.42 -19.08 41.43
C TYR A 325 19.32 -18.03 41.24
N VAL A 326 18.25 -18.35 40.53
CA VAL A 326 17.21 -17.37 40.14
C VAL A 326 16.03 -17.40 41.12
N VAL A 327 15.67 -18.60 41.62
CA VAL A 327 14.49 -18.76 42.49
C VAL A 327 14.80 -18.56 43.98
N LEU A 328 16.09 -18.56 44.38
CA LEU A 328 16.54 -18.19 45.74
C LEU A 328 16.13 -16.77 46.15
N ASN A 329 15.90 -15.87 45.18
CA ASN A 329 15.38 -14.52 45.44
C ASN A 329 13.92 -14.51 45.93
N HIS A 330 13.20 -15.62 45.79
CA HIS A 330 11.77 -15.73 46.13
C HIS A 330 11.51 -16.64 47.33
N LYS A 331 12.11 -17.83 47.39
CA LYS A 331 11.90 -18.84 48.45
C LYS A 331 13.15 -19.67 48.70
N THR A 332 13.29 -20.26 49.88
CA THR A 332 14.34 -21.25 50.14
C THR A 332 14.03 -22.57 49.41
N GLU A 333 15.06 -23.35 49.08
CA GLU A 333 14.91 -24.63 48.36
C GLU A 333 13.94 -25.59 49.05
N LYS A 334 13.98 -25.66 50.39
CA LYS A 334 13.08 -26.48 51.19
C LYS A 334 11.62 -26.07 51.04
N ILE A 335 11.35 -24.76 50.97
CA ILE A 335 10.00 -24.22 50.80
C ILE A 335 9.52 -24.42 49.36
N MET A 336 10.39 -24.22 48.36
CA MET A 336 10.07 -24.52 46.96
C MET A 336 9.67 -25.98 46.76
N LEU A 337 10.45 -26.92 47.31
CA LEU A 337 10.15 -28.35 47.24
C LEU A 337 8.84 -28.70 47.98
N ALA A 338 8.56 -28.05 49.11
CA ALA A 338 7.31 -28.23 49.84
C ALA A 338 6.10 -27.71 49.05
N ASP A 339 6.21 -26.52 48.46
CA ASP A 339 5.17 -25.95 47.59
C ASP A 339 4.95 -26.80 46.33
N PHE A 340 6.03 -27.39 45.81
CA PHE A 340 6.00 -28.34 44.70
C PHE A 340 5.22 -29.61 45.07
N GLY A 341 5.55 -30.20 46.23
CA GLY A 341 4.91 -31.42 46.75
C GLY A 341 3.44 -31.22 47.13
N MET A 342 3.01 -29.99 47.40
CA MET A 342 1.58 -29.66 47.58
C MET A 342 0.83 -29.50 46.24
N GLY A 343 1.55 -29.17 45.16
CA GLY A 343 0.96 -28.87 43.85
C GLY A 343 0.84 -30.07 42.90
N LEU A 344 1.80 -30.99 42.94
CA LEU A 344 1.94 -32.13 42.03
C LEU A 344 2.27 -33.43 42.77
N THR A 345 1.75 -34.55 42.28
CA THR A 345 2.11 -35.88 42.79
C THR A 345 3.52 -36.26 42.36
N GLU A 346 4.18 -37.15 43.12
CA GLU A 346 5.50 -37.68 42.75
C GLU A 346 5.50 -38.32 41.34
N ALA A 347 4.42 -39.01 41.00
CA ALA A 347 4.21 -39.60 39.67
C ALA A 347 4.09 -38.55 38.54
N ALA A 348 3.62 -37.34 38.83
CA ALA A 348 3.56 -36.24 37.86
C ALA A 348 4.89 -35.45 37.78
N PHE A 349 5.66 -35.43 38.87
CA PHE A 349 6.93 -34.71 38.94
C PHE A 349 8.11 -35.47 38.34
N ALA A 350 8.22 -36.77 38.60
CA ALA A 350 9.34 -37.58 38.11
C ALA A 350 9.55 -37.50 36.58
N PRO A 351 8.49 -37.53 35.74
CA PRO A 351 8.65 -37.37 34.30
C PRO A 351 9.31 -36.05 33.89
N ILE A 352 8.87 -34.92 34.44
CA ILE A 352 9.35 -33.59 34.02
C ILE A 352 10.73 -33.24 34.59
N ALA A 353 11.10 -33.80 35.74
CA ALA A 353 12.38 -33.53 36.39
C ALA A 353 13.50 -34.50 35.95
N GLN A 354 13.16 -35.69 35.44
CA GLN A 354 14.15 -36.74 35.17
C GLN A 354 14.04 -37.35 33.77
N VAL A 355 12.83 -37.65 33.29
CA VAL A 355 12.63 -38.36 32.03
C VAL A 355 12.72 -37.41 30.85
N ASN A 356 11.86 -36.39 30.81
CA ASN A 356 11.78 -35.43 29.71
C ASN A 356 13.10 -34.67 29.49
N PRO A 357 13.83 -34.20 30.53
CA PRO A 357 15.13 -33.55 30.33
C PRO A 357 16.17 -34.47 29.69
N LYS A 358 16.17 -35.77 30.02
CA LYS A 358 17.07 -36.74 29.37
C LYS A 358 16.71 -36.95 27.90
N VAL A 359 15.42 -37.05 27.59
CA VAL A 359 14.93 -37.13 26.20
C VAL A 359 15.33 -35.87 25.43
N PHE A 360 15.13 -34.68 26.02
CA PHE A 360 15.46 -33.40 25.42
C PHE A 360 16.96 -33.21 25.16
N LEU A 361 17.81 -33.43 26.18
CA LEU A 361 19.25 -33.17 26.09
C LEU A 361 20.01 -34.21 25.28
N PHE A 362 19.59 -35.48 25.33
CA PHE A 362 20.35 -36.59 24.75
C PHE A 362 19.65 -37.27 23.57
N ASN A 363 18.49 -36.77 23.15
CA ASN A 363 17.64 -37.39 22.14
C ASN A 363 17.39 -38.89 22.41
N ALA A 364 17.40 -39.27 23.69
CA ALA A 364 17.28 -40.65 24.12
C ALA A 364 15.80 -41.06 24.02
N ARG A 365 15.47 -41.99 23.11
CA ARG A 365 14.12 -42.56 23.09
C ARG A 365 13.86 -43.25 24.44
N PRO A 366 12.69 -43.06 25.06
CA PRO A 366 12.33 -43.81 26.25
C PRO A 366 12.40 -45.31 25.92
N LYS A 367 13.13 -46.06 26.76
CA LYS A 367 13.26 -47.53 26.65
C LYS A 367 11.98 -48.21 27.10
#